data_AF-A0A5D5APC2-F1
#
_entry.id   AF-A0A5D5APC2-F1
#
_cell.length_a   1.000
_cell.length_b   1.000
_cell.length_c   1.000
_cell.angle_alpha   90.00
_cell.angle_beta   90.00
_cell.angle_gamma   90.00
#
_symmetry.space_group_name_H-M   'P 1'
#
loop_
_entity.id
_entity.type
_entity.pdbx_description
1 polymer ?
#
loop_
_entity_poly.entity_id
_entity_poly.type
_entity_poly.pdbx_seq_one_letter_code
_entity_poly.pdbx_strand_id
1 'polypeptide(L)'
;MQMPRRFNTYCPHCHEHHEHEVEKARTGRSSGMKWDARRTKRNSASIGNSGRFSKVPAGEKPTKKTDLKYRCSECGRAHLREGWRTGRLEFQE
;
A
#
# COMPACT_ATOMS: atom_id res chain seq x y z
N MET A 1 3.89 14.71 11.37
CA MET A 1 4.01 13.80 12.53
C MET A 1 5.28 12.99 12.36
N GLN A 2 5.99 12.77 13.47
CA GLN A 2 7.21 11.99 13.51
C GLN A 2 6.89 10.57 14.04
N MET A 3 7.57 9.55 13.51
CA MET A 3 7.40 8.15 13.93
C MET A 3 8.77 7.48 14.00
N PRO A 4 9.09 6.70 15.06
CA PRO A 4 10.35 5.97 15.13
C PRO A 4 10.49 4.98 13.98
N ARG A 5 11.71 4.86 13.44
CA ARG A 5 12.05 3.88 12.39
C ARG A 5 11.99 2.46 12.92
N ARG A 6 12.41 2.25 14.18
CA ARG A 6 12.42 0.94 14.87
C ARG A 6 11.78 1.05 16.25
N PHE A 7 10.96 0.06 16.61
CA PHE A 7 10.41 -0.08 17.96
C PHE A 7 9.90 -1.49 18.23
N ASN A 8 9.78 -1.85 19.50
CA ASN A 8 9.25 -3.14 19.91
C ASN A 8 7.73 -3.20 19.79
N THR A 9 7.22 -4.21 19.12
CA THR A 9 5.78 -4.45 19.01
C THR A 9 5.48 -5.93 18.73
N TYR A 10 4.21 -6.31 18.85
CA TYR A 10 3.78 -7.68 18.63
C TYR A 10 3.96 -8.09 17.16
N CYS A 11 4.64 -9.23 16.95
CA CYS A 11 4.76 -9.90 15.67
C CYS A 11 3.69 -11.00 15.55
N PRO A 12 2.73 -10.92 14.61
CA PRO A 12 1.73 -11.96 14.43
C PRO A 12 2.30 -13.27 13.85
N HIS A 13 3.54 -13.26 13.37
CA HIS A 13 4.20 -14.43 12.79
C HIS A 13 5.06 -15.21 13.78
N CYS A 14 5.64 -14.54 14.77
CA CYS A 14 6.39 -15.17 15.87
C CYS A 14 5.52 -15.40 17.10
N HIS A 15 4.39 -14.69 17.21
CA HIS A 15 3.49 -14.70 18.37
C HIS A 15 4.08 -14.11 19.66
N GLU A 16 5.09 -13.25 19.51
CA GLU A 16 5.75 -12.55 20.62
C GLU A 16 6.18 -11.14 20.21
N HIS A 17 6.77 -10.38 21.14
CA HIS A 17 7.18 -9.00 20.92
C HIS A 17 8.63 -8.91 20.48
N HIS A 18 8.87 -8.28 19.33
CA HIS A 18 10.22 -8.05 18.80
C HIS A 18 10.36 -6.62 18.27
N GLU A 19 11.59 -6.24 17.97
CA GLU A 19 11.87 -5.01 17.23
C GLU A 19 11.29 -5.11 15.81
N HIS A 20 10.57 -4.08 15.41
CA HIS A 20 10.03 -3.94 14.07
C HIS A 20 10.57 -2.69 13.41
N GLU A 21 10.97 -2.83 12.15
CA GLU A 21 11.31 -1.71 11.28
C GLU A 21 10.08 -1.27 10.47
N VAL A 22 9.81 0.03 10.46
CA VAL A 22 8.65 0.61 9.78
C VAL A 22 9.03 1.28 8.48
N GLU A 23 8.41 0.83 7.38
CA GLU A 23 8.65 1.30 6.03
C GLU A 23 7.38 1.86 5.39
N LYS A 24 7.50 2.94 4.61
CA LYS A 24 6.43 3.36 3.70
C LYS A 24 6.25 2.32 2.59
N ALA A 25 5.03 1.86 2.38
CA ALA A 25 4.74 0.95 1.29
C ALA A 25 5.01 1.66 -0.06
N ARG A 26 5.77 1.00 -0.93
CA ARG A 26 6.03 1.47 -2.30
C ARG A 26 5.16 0.68 -3.28
N THR A 27 4.57 1.37 -4.23
CA THR A 27 3.79 0.75 -5.32
C THR A 27 4.71 -0.08 -6.21
N GLY A 28 4.41 -1.37 -6.35
CA GLY A 28 5.12 -2.26 -7.27
C GLY A 28 4.72 -2.02 -8.73
N ARG A 29 5.59 -2.42 -9.67
CA ARG A 29 5.31 -2.32 -11.11
C ARG A 29 4.15 -3.25 -11.49
N SER A 30 3.22 -2.74 -12.30
CA SER A 30 2.12 -3.55 -12.83
C SER A 30 2.62 -4.51 -13.91
N SER A 31 2.09 -5.74 -13.94
CA SER A 31 2.48 -6.77 -14.92
C SER A 31 1.67 -6.73 -16.22
N GLY A 32 0.56 -5.99 -16.28
CA GLY A 32 -0.33 -5.91 -17.45
C GLY A 32 -1.13 -7.20 -17.76
N MET A 33 -0.85 -8.32 -17.09
CA MET A 33 -1.49 -9.63 -17.36
C MET A 33 -2.73 -9.90 -16.49
N LYS A 34 -3.05 -8.99 -15.57
CA LYS A 34 -4.23 -9.13 -14.70
C LYS A 34 -5.51 -9.17 -15.53
N TRP A 35 -6.53 -9.84 -14.99
CA TRP A 35 -7.81 -10.01 -15.68
C TRP A 35 -8.42 -8.68 -16.14
N ASP A 36 -8.33 -7.64 -15.31
CA ASP A 36 -8.83 -6.30 -15.65
C ASP A 36 -8.11 -5.69 -16.85
N ALA A 37 -6.77 -5.77 -16.90
CA ALA A 37 -6.01 -5.28 -18.05
C ALA A 37 -6.37 -6.00 -19.37
N ARG A 38 -6.61 -7.32 -19.33
CA ARG A 38 -7.10 -8.09 -20.48
C ARG A 38 -8.51 -7.65 -20.90
N ARG A 39 -9.39 -7.39 -19.92
CA ARG A 39 -10.75 -6.93 -20.15
C ARG A 39 -10.79 -5.52 -20.72
N THR A 40 -9.96 -4.61 -20.21
CA THR A 40 -9.79 -3.25 -20.74
C THR A 40 -9.38 -3.31 -22.21
N LYS A 41 -8.33 -4.07 -22.54
CA LYS A 41 -7.85 -4.23 -23.93
C LYS A 41 -8.95 -4.74 -24.88
N ARG A 42 -9.77 -5.70 -24.44
CA ARG A 42 -10.87 -6.25 -25.25
C ARG A 42 -11.98 -5.21 -25.50
N ASN A 43 -12.39 -4.49 -24.47
CA ASN A 43 -13.51 -3.54 -24.57
C ASN A 43 -13.10 -2.20 -25.19
N SER A 44 -11.82 -1.82 -25.11
CA SER A 44 -11.28 -0.65 -25.79
C SER A 44 -10.97 -0.90 -27.27
N ALA A 45 -11.04 -2.16 -27.74
CA ALA A 45 -10.78 -2.51 -29.13
C ALA A 45 -11.98 -2.27 -30.05
N SER A 46 -13.19 -2.12 -29.50
CA SER A 46 -14.39 -1.78 -30.25
C SER A 46 -14.53 -0.26 -30.42
N ILE A 47 -15.15 0.17 -31.53
CA ILE A 47 -15.47 1.58 -31.78
C ILE A 47 -16.59 2.03 -30.83
N GLY A 48 -16.45 3.24 -30.28
CA GLY A 48 -17.46 3.87 -29.40
C GLY A 48 -17.06 3.87 -27.92
N ASN A 49 -18.05 4.05 -27.05
CA ASN A 49 -17.85 4.13 -25.60
C ASN A 49 -17.63 2.73 -24.98
N SER A 50 -16.56 2.56 -24.20
CA SER A 50 -16.22 1.30 -23.53
C SER A 50 -16.79 1.18 -22.10
N GLY A 51 -17.84 1.94 -21.79
CA GLY A 51 -18.53 1.97 -20.51
C GLY A 51 -17.60 2.31 -19.34
N ARG A 52 -17.43 1.36 -18.42
CA ARG A 52 -16.55 1.51 -17.24
C ARG A 52 -15.11 1.88 -17.62
N PHE A 53 -14.61 1.40 -18.76
CA PHE A 53 -13.22 1.60 -19.17
C PHE A 53 -12.95 3.00 -19.75
N SER A 54 -14.01 3.76 -20.05
CA SER A 54 -13.91 5.16 -20.47
C SER A 54 -13.99 6.15 -19.31
N LYS A 55 -14.14 5.67 -18.06
CA LYS A 55 -14.16 6.53 -16.87
C LYS A 55 -12.75 7.01 -16.53
N VAL A 56 -12.59 8.33 -16.38
CA VAL A 56 -11.33 8.94 -15.93
C VAL A 56 -11.16 8.81 -14.41
N PRO A 57 -9.93 8.67 -13.89
CA PRO A 57 -9.66 8.69 -12.46
C PRO A 57 -10.19 9.97 -11.79
N ALA A 58 -10.82 9.82 -10.63
CA ALA A 58 -11.36 10.94 -9.86
C ALA A 58 -10.30 11.55 -8.92
N GLY A 59 -10.64 12.69 -8.31
CA GLY A 59 -9.75 13.47 -7.46
C GLY A 59 -9.32 12.80 -6.15
N GLU A 60 -8.48 13.49 -5.40
CA GLU A 60 -7.85 12.99 -4.20
C GLU A 60 -8.43 13.57 -2.91
N LYS A 61 -8.44 12.78 -1.83
CA LYS A 61 -8.76 13.30 -0.48
C LYS A 61 -7.67 14.26 0.00
N PRO A 62 -8.01 15.31 0.77
CA PRO A 62 -7.05 16.30 1.27
C PRO A 62 -5.95 15.69 2.15
N THR A 63 -6.29 14.64 2.92
CA THR A 63 -5.33 13.84 3.69
C THR A 63 -5.55 12.35 3.44
N LYS A 64 -4.45 11.64 3.22
CA LYS A 64 -4.43 10.18 3.01
C LYS A 64 -4.19 9.45 4.33
N LYS A 65 -4.61 8.19 4.38
CA LYS A 65 -4.23 7.28 5.47
C LYS A 65 -2.78 6.85 5.28
N THR A 66 -2.07 6.56 6.37
CA THR A 66 -0.75 5.96 6.33
C THR A 66 -0.80 4.57 5.70
N ASP A 67 0.19 4.26 4.86
CA ASP A 67 0.39 2.93 4.28
C ASP A 67 1.80 2.47 4.65
N LEU A 68 1.87 1.63 5.69
CA LEU A 68 3.10 1.23 6.35
C LEU A 68 3.24 -0.28 6.40
N LYS A 69 4.47 -0.76 6.23
CA LYS A 69 4.88 -2.14 6.46
C LYS A 69 5.67 -2.21 7.75
N TYR A 70 5.29 -3.14 8.63
CA TYR A 70 5.99 -3.43 9.88
C TYR A 70 6.76 -4.73 9.69
N ARG A 71 8.08 -4.64 9.47
CA ARG A 71 8.94 -5.80 9.27
C ARG A 71 9.56 -6.21 10.60
N CYS A 72 9.32 -7.45 11.01
CA CYS A 72 9.97 -8.01 12.20
C CYS A 72 11.46 -8.24 11.91
N SER A 73 12.35 -7.80 12.82
CA SER A 73 13.80 -7.99 12.69
C SER A 73 14.22 -9.45 12.81
N GLU A 74 13.49 -10.27 13.58
CA GLU A 74 13.84 -11.68 13.79
C GLU A 74 13.41 -12.60 12.64
N CYS A 75 12.11 -12.67 12.31
CA CYS A 75 11.64 -13.56 11.25
C CYS A 75 11.67 -12.93 9.85
N GLY A 76 12.00 -11.64 9.74
CA GLY A 76 12.05 -10.89 8.48
C GLY A 76 10.69 -10.68 7.80
N ARG A 77 9.61 -11.28 8.31
CA ARG A 77 8.25 -11.17 7.76
C ARG A 77 7.64 -9.82 8.10
N ALA A 78 6.89 -9.27 7.15
CA ALA A 78 6.17 -8.03 7.33
C ALA A 78 4.69 -8.29 7.64
N HIS A 79 4.08 -7.41 8.42
CA HIS A 79 2.64 -7.35 8.60
C HIS A 79 2.12 -5.93 8.38
N LEU A 80 0.82 -5.80 8.14
CA LEU A 80 0.13 -4.53 7.91
C LEU A 80 -0.74 -4.21 9.12
N ARG A 81 -1.00 -2.91 9.33
CA ARG A 81 -1.94 -2.41 10.34
C ARG A 81 -2.87 -1.39 9.72
N GLU A 82 -3.96 -1.07 10.41
CA GLU A 82 -4.84 -0.01 9.96
C GLU A 82 -4.09 1.32 9.92
N GLY A 83 -4.16 2.01 8.78
CA GLY A 83 -3.62 3.35 8.62
C GLY A 83 -4.53 4.42 9.24
N TRP A 84 -3.90 5.47 9.78
CA TRP A 84 -4.57 6.67 10.27
C TRP A 84 -4.29 7.85 9.35
N ARG A 85 -5.11 8.91 9.40
CA ARG A 85 -4.90 10.09 8.56
C ARG A 85 -3.75 10.93 9.10
N THR A 86 -2.83 11.30 8.21
CA THR A 86 -1.75 12.25 8.53
C THR A 86 -1.40 13.05 7.27
N GLY A 87 -1.09 14.34 7.43
CA GLY A 87 -0.65 15.18 6.31
C GLY A 87 0.74 14.81 5.82
N ARG A 88 1.68 14.65 6.77
CA ARG A 88 3.07 14.25 6.50
C ARG A 88 3.57 13.35 7.62
N LEU A 89 4.18 12.24 7.24
CA LEU A 89 4.82 11.29 8.15
C LEU A 89 6.33 11.28 7.88
N GLU A 90 7.11 11.55 8.90
CA GLU A 90 8.58 11.54 8.89
C GLU A 90 9.09 10.49 9.87
N PHE A 91 10.19 9.83 9.52
CA PHE A 91 10.80 8.83 10.38
C PHE A 91 11.88 9.47 11.24
N GLN A 92 11.88 9.17 12.54
CA GLN A 92 13.00 9.43 13.45
C GLN A 92 13.90 8.21 13.42
N GLU A 93 15.18 8.42 13.15
CA GLU A 93 16.20 7.37 13.20
C GLU A 93 16.53 6.98 14.65
#